data_AF-A0A6I2SWI4-F1
#
_entry.id   AF-A0A6I2SWI4-F1
#
_cell.length_a   1.000
_cell.length_b   1.000
_cell.length_c   1.000
_cell.angle_alpha   90.00
_cell.angle_beta   90.00
_cell.angle_gamma   90.00
#
_symmetry.space_group_name_H-M   'P 1'
#
loop_
_entity.id
_entity.type
_entity.pdbx_description
1 polymer ?
#
loop_
_entity_poly.entity_id
_entity_poly.type
_entity_poly.pdbx_seq_one_letter_code
_entity_poly.pdbx_strand_id
1 'polypeptide(L)'
;MAMNQHNKVIFIDNQTSIVEDTYLLAALITLDPTISYSPVKNASGKIAFEVKGRISENMGKMYQGEMAPLNTYVSNLKSLRSIIFAMKNTQIRQAR
;
A
#
# COMPACT_ATOMS: atom_id res chain seq x y z
N MET A 1 3.78 -1.84 -47.63
CA MET A 1 4.41 -2.28 -46.37
C MET A 1 3.64 -1.63 -45.24
N ALA A 2 2.76 -2.39 -44.56
CA ALA A 2 1.90 -1.85 -43.52
C ALA A 2 2.64 -1.89 -42.17
N MET A 3 2.85 -0.72 -41.58
CA MET A 3 3.38 -0.56 -40.21
C MET A 3 2.30 -1.01 -39.22
N ASN A 4 2.46 -2.19 -38.62
CA ASN A 4 1.68 -2.61 -37.46
C ASN A 4 2.11 -1.76 -36.26
N GLN A 5 1.34 -0.71 -35.97
CA GLN A 5 1.43 0.03 -34.73
C GLN A 5 0.93 -0.87 -33.60
N HIS A 6 1.86 -1.48 -32.86
CA HIS A 6 1.55 -2.11 -31.58
C HIS A 6 1.13 -1.02 -30.61
N ASN A 7 -0.18 -0.75 -30.52
CA ASN A 7 -0.75 -0.02 -29.39
C ASN A 7 -0.39 -0.79 -28.12
N LYS A 8 0.61 -0.29 -27.40
CA LYS A 8 0.97 -0.76 -26.07
C LYS A 8 -0.22 -0.47 -25.17
N VAL A 9 -1.09 -1.47 -24.97
CA VAL A 9 -2.19 -1.39 -24.01
C VAL A 9 -1.56 -1.37 -22.62
N ILE A 10 -1.39 -0.16 -22.08
CA ILE A 10 -1.00 0.02 -20.69
C ILE A 10 -2.27 -0.23 -19.88
N PHE A 11 -2.42 -1.44 -19.34
CA PHE A 11 -3.41 -1.72 -18.31
C PHE A 11 -2.97 -0.98 -17.05
N ILE A 12 -3.46 0.25 -16.87
CA ILE A 12 -3.34 0.97 -15.61
C ILE A 12 -4.38 0.34 -14.68
N ASP A 13 -3.94 -0.63 -13.88
CA ASP A 13 -4.78 -1.27 -12.87
C ASP A 13 -5.01 -0.25 -11.74
N ASN A 14 -6.03 0.58 -11.92
CA ASN A 14 -6.37 1.72 -11.06
C ASN A 14 -7.21 1.32 -9.83
N GLN A 15 -7.20 0.03 -9.45
CA GLN A 15 -7.94 -0.46 -8.30
C GLN A 15 -7.35 0.15 -7.02
N THR A 16 -8.06 1.14 -6.50
CA THR A 16 -7.75 1.80 -5.24
C THR A 16 -8.51 1.09 -4.15
N SER A 17 -7.81 0.56 -3.14
CA SER A 17 -8.41 -0.11 -1.99
C SER A 17 -8.05 0.61 -0.70
N ILE A 18 -8.92 0.52 0.31
CA ILE A 18 -8.64 1.02 1.66
C ILE A 18 -8.17 -0.16 2.53
N VAL A 19 -6.99 -0.02 3.12
CA VAL A 19 -6.41 -0.98 4.05
C VAL A 19 -6.27 -0.31 5.42
N GLU A 20 -6.97 -0.85 6.42
CA GLU A 20 -6.88 -0.38 7.81
C GLU A 20 -5.83 -1.17 8.61
N ASP A 21 -5.55 -2.42 8.21
CA ASP A 21 -4.57 -3.28 8.88
C ASP A 21 -3.15 -2.98 8.39
N THR A 22 -2.32 -2.47 9.30
CA THR A 22 -0.93 -2.10 9.03
C THR A 22 -0.04 -3.32 8.78
N TYR A 23 -0.33 -4.47 9.41
CA TYR A 23 0.42 -5.70 9.18
C TYR A 23 0.16 -6.25 7.78
N LEU A 24 -1.11 -6.19 7.37
CA LEU A 24 -1.51 -6.56 6.02
C LEU A 24 -0.82 -5.70 4.97
N LEU A 25 -0.86 -4.37 5.14
CA LEU A 25 -0.19 -3.47 4.20
C LEU A 25 1.32 -3.74 4.15
N ALA A 26 1.96 -3.93 5.30
CA ALA A 26 3.38 -4.25 5.35
C ALA A 26 3.72 -5.55 4.59
N ALA A 27 2.88 -6.58 4.71
CA ALA A 27 3.06 -7.83 3.97
C ALA A 27 2.93 -7.61 2.46
N LEU A 28 1.88 -6.88 2.03
CA LEU A 28 1.63 -6.57 0.63
C LEU A 28 2.79 -5.82 -0.03
N ILE A 29 3.28 -4.73 0.58
CA ILE A 29 4.40 -3.95 0.03
C ILE A 29 5.76 -4.67 0.16
N THR A 30 5.82 -5.76 0.93
CA THR A 30 7.01 -6.62 0.99
C THR A 30 7.03 -7.61 -0.17
N LEU A 31 5.87 -8.17 -0.53
CA LEU A 31 5.71 -9.08 -1.67
C LEU A 31 5.77 -8.33 -3.01
N ASP A 32 5.21 -7.13 -3.06
CA ASP A 32 5.20 -6.30 -4.25
C ASP A 32 5.58 -4.84 -3.93
N PRO A 33 6.84 -4.46 -4.15
CA PRO A 33 7.30 -3.09 -3.91
C PRO A 33 6.77 -2.08 -4.92
N THR A 34 6.03 -2.50 -5.95
CA THR A 34 5.36 -1.58 -6.89
C THR A 34 4.05 -1.02 -6.35
N ILE A 35 3.53 -1.61 -5.26
CA ILE A 35 2.35 -1.10 -4.56
C ILE A 35 2.67 0.29 -4.00
N SER A 36 1.83 1.26 -4.35
CA SER A 36 1.88 2.60 -3.77
C SER A 36 0.78 2.76 -2.73
N TYR A 37 1.03 3.55 -1.70
CA TYR A 37 0.05 3.83 -0.66
C TYR A 37 0.14 5.27 -0.17
N SER A 38 -0.97 5.78 0.34
CA SER A 38 -1.07 7.11 0.95
C SER A 38 -1.94 7.02 2.20
N PRO A 39 -1.49 7.59 3.33
CA PRO A 39 -2.26 7.50 4.55
C PRO A 39 -3.42 8.50 4.53
N VAL A 40 -4.58 8.06 4.97
CA VAL A 40 -5.83 8.83 4.98
C VAL A 40 -6.50 8.71 6.34
N LYS A 41 -7.35 9.69 6.69
CA LYS A 41 -8.17 9.62 7.90
C LYS A 41 -9.58 9.19 7.50
N ASN A 42 -10.07 8.09 8.06
CA ASN A 42 -11.42 7.62 7.77
C ASN A 42 -12.47 8.45 8.55
N ALA A 43 -13.76 8.21 8.27
CA ALA A 43 -14.87 8.93 8.90
C ALA A 43 -14.90 8.80 10.44
N SER A 44 -14.33 7.72 10.99
CA SER A 44 -14.20 7.49 12.43
C SER A 44 -12.98 8.16 13.05
N GLY A 45 -12.21 8.92 12.27
CA GLY A 45 -10.99 9.59 12.72
C GLY A 45 -9.78 8.67 12.88
N LYS A 46 -9.88 7.40 12.48
CA LYS A 46 -8.75 6.45 12.47
C LYS A 46 -7.90 6.65 11.22
N ILE A 47 -6.64 6.28 11.31
CA ILE A 47 -5.72 6.30 10.17
C ILE A 47 -5.91 4.99 9.40
N ALA A 48 -6.15 5.13 8.10
CA ALA A 48 -6.19 4.05 7.14
C ALA A 48 -5.21 4.37 6.00
N PHE A 49 -5.03 3.45 5.07
CA PHE A 49 -4.17 3.64 3.91
C PHE A 49 -4.96 3.41 2.63
N GLU A 50 -4.93 4.39 1.75
CA GLU A 50 -5.38 4.25 0.38
C GLU A 50 -4.24 3.62 -0.43
N VAL A 51 -4.49 2.47 -1.03
CA VAL A 51 -3.48 1.61 -1.65
C VAL A 51 -3.83 1.42 -3.12
N LYS A 52 -2.82 1.55 -3.99
CA LYS A 52 -2.95 1.38 -5.44
C LYS A 52 -1.96 0.33 -5.92
N GLY A 53 -2.47 -0.64 -6.68
CA GLY A 53 -1.69 -1.74 -7.23
C GLY A 53 -2.53 -3.03 -7.34
N ARG A 54 -1.88 -4.13 -7.70
CA ARG A 54 -2.51 -5.45 -7.88
C ARG A 54 -2.75 -6.16 -6.56
N ILE A 55 -3.54 -5.53 -5.69
CA ILE A 55 -3.73 -5.99 -4.29
C ILE A 55 -4.35 -7.39 -4.26
N SER A 56 -5.33 -7.68 -5.11
CA SER A 56 -6.01 -8.99 -5.17
C SER A 56 -5.05 -10.13 -5.52
N GLU A 57 -4.14 -9.92 -6.47
CA GLU A 57 -3.12 -10.90 -6.87
C GLU A 57 -2.12 -11.16 -5.73
N ASN A 58 -1.65 -10.09 -5.09
CA ASN A 58 -0.66 -10.18 -4.01
C ASN A 58 -1.25 -10.73 -2.70
N MET A 59 -2.54 -10.49 -2.45
CA MET A 59 -3.30 -11.16 -1.39
C MET A 59 -3.33 -12.67 -1.60
N GLY A 60 -3.60 -13.11 -2.84
CA GLY A 60 -3.58 -14.53 -3.19
C GLY A 60 -2.23 -15.19 -2.88
N LYS A 61 -1.14 -14.54 -3.29
CA LYS A 61 0.24 -14.97 -3.00
C LYS A 61 0.54 -15.07 -1.50
N MET A 62 0.09 -14.09 -0.72
CA MET A 62 0.25 -14.08 0.73
C MET A 62 -0.46 -15.27 1.39
N TYR A 63 -1.71 -15.55 1.00
CA TYR A 63 -2.46 -16.69 1.54
C TYR A 63 -1.92 -18.05 1.09
N GLN A 64 -1.20 -18.10 -0.03
CA GLN A 64 -0.48 -19.29 -0.50
C GLN A 64 0.84 -19.51 0.26
N GLY A 65 1.22 -18.63 1.18
CA GLY A 65 2.42 -18.76 2.01
C GLY A 65 3.70 -18.39 1.29
N GLU A 66 3.64 -17.50 0.29
CA GLU A 66 4.84 -17.01 -0.39
C GLU A 66 5.83 -16.39 0.61
N MET A 67 7.09 -16.79 0.52
CA MET A 67 8.12 -16.33 1.44
C MET A 67 8.53 -14.89 1.11
N ALA A 68 8.36 -14.00 2.08
CA ALA A 68 8.82 -12.62 2.00
C ALA A 68 10.06 -12.40 2.90
N PRO A 69 11.01 -11.52 2.52
CA PRO A 69 12.15 -11.20 3.38
C PRO A 69 11.71 -10.56 4.71
N LEU A 70 11.96 -11.25 5.83
CA LEU A 70 11.56 -10.79 7.17
C LEU A 70 12.09 -9.38 7.50
N ASN A 71 13.33 -9.09 7.12
CA ASN A 71 13.94 -7.77 7.36
C ASN A 71 13.19 -6.65 6.63
N THR A 72 12.76 -6.90 5.39
CA THR A 72 11.99 -5.94 4.59
C THR A 72 10.61 -5.73 5.22
N TYR A 73 9.93 -6.80 5.62
CA TYR A 73 8.64 -6.73 6.33
C TYR A 73 8.73 -5.91 7.62
N VAL A 74 9.74 -6.18 8.45
CA VAL A 74 9.97 -5.43 9.71
C VAL A 74 10.30 -3.96 9.43
N SER A 75 11.07 -3.66 8.37
CA SER A 75 11.34 -2.29 7.95
C SER A 75 10.07 -1.56 7.53
N ASN A 76 9.23 -2.21 6.72
CA ASN A 76 7.94 -1.69 6.27
C ASN A 76 7.00 -1.39 7.43
N LEU A 77 6.91 -2.28 8.43
CA LEU A 77 6.15 -2.03 9.66
C LEU A 77 6.64 -0.79 10.43
N LYS A 78 7.96 -0.62 10.57
CA LYS A 78 8.54 0.55 11.24
C LYS A 78 8.21 1.84 10.50
N SER A 79 8.26 1.83 9.17
CA SER A 79 7.90 2.97 8.32
C SER A 79 6.43 3.35 8.47
N LEU A 80 5.51 2.37 8.37
CA LEU A 80 4.07 2.61 8.52
C LEU A 80 3.73 3.14 9.93
N ARG A 81 4.33 2.57 10.98
CA ARG A 81 4.18 3.07 12.36
C ARG A 81 4.63 4.54 12.47
N SER A 82 5.72 4.91 11.82
CA SER A 82 6.24 6.29 11.84
C SER A 82 5.28 7.26 11.16
N ILE A 83 4.67 6.87 10.03
CA ILE A 83 3.65 7.65 9.33
C ILE A 83 2.42 7.87 10.23
N ILE A 84 1.93 6.82 10.88
CA ILE A 84 0.78 6.89 11.80
C ILE A 84 1.03 7.91 12.92
N PHE A 85 2.22 7.88 13.53
CA PHE A 85 2.58 8.85 14.57
C PHE A 85 2.75 10.27 14.05
N ALA A 86 3.35 10.45 12.87
CA ALA A 86 3.48 11.78 12.27
C ALA A 86 2.10 12.42 12.06
N MET A 87 1.13 11.67 11.51
CA MET A 87 -0.23 12.16 11.30
C MET A 87 -0.99 12.45 12.60
N LYS A 88 -0.75 11.67 13.65
CA LYS A 88 -1.32 11.96 14.98
C LYS A 88 -0.73 13.24 15.57
N ASN A 89 0.56 13.50 15.37
CA ASN A 89 1.26 14.66 15.92
C ASN A 89 1.00 15.96 15.16
N THR A 90 0.74 15.91 13.85
CA THR A 90 0.29 17.08 13.07
C THR A 90 -1.00 17.69 13.65
N GLN A 91 -1.86 16.87 14.26
CA GLN A 91 -3.09 17.34 14.92
C GLN A 91 -2.82 18.10 16.22
N ILE A 92 -1.76 17.75 16.97
CA ILE A 92 -1.42 18.43 18.23
C ILE A 92 -0.91 19.85 17.98
N ARG A 93 -0.29 20.10 16.83
CA ARG A 93 0.26 21.41 16.46
C ARG A 93 -0.76 22.38 15.85
N GLN A 94 -1.88 21.89 15.33
CA GLN A 94 -2.95 22.74 14.78
C GLN A 94 -4.05 23.08 15.81
N ALA A 95 -4.04 22.43 16.98
CA ALA A 95 -4.98 22.66 18.07
C ALA A 95 -4.39 23.48 19.25
N ARG A 96 -3.25 24.14 19.02
CA ARG A 96 -2.60 25.09 19.93
C ARG A 96 -2.38 26.41 19.21
#